data_AF-A0A419GE99-F1
#
_entry.id   AF-A0A419GE99-F1
#
_cell.length_a   1.000
_cell.length_b   1.000
_cell.length_c   1.000
_cell.angle_alpha   90.00
_cell.angle_beta   90.00
_cell.angle_gamma   90.00
#
_symmetry.space_group_name_H-M   'P 1'
#
loop_
_entity.id
_entity.type
_entity.pdbx_description
1 polymer ?
#
loop_
_entity_poly.entity_id
_entity_poly.type
_entity_poly.pdbx_seq_one_letter_code
_entity_poly.pdbx_strand_id
1 'polypeptide(L)'
;ALDYLLGRPDAAPQGQEILNRALPLAPGQETVSFFIFKNEELSGELFIVDEKAGKKADQSLPQALVVRVYSPVLQEIWVYLTQSPSGLTARVTVAEERFIQPVQETINALRKRLSALGYQLGEVYVSAQQVGSVCELFRPPGPMSYRPLNITV
;
A
#
# COMPACT_ATOMS: atom_id res chain seq x y z
N ALA A 1 11.10 -14.41 -3.51
CA ALA A 1 9.83 -13.85 -4.05
C ALA A 1 9.97 -12.34 -4.28
N LEU A 2 10.36 -11.53 -3.28
CA LEU A 2 10.53 -10.07 -3.44
C LEU A 2 11.55 -9.75 -4.56
N ASP A 3 12.61 -10.54 -4.64
CA ASP A 3 13.63 -10.43 -5.68
C ASP A 3 13.08 -10.63 -7.12
N TYR A 4 12.00 -11.41 -7.30
CA TYR A 4 11.36 -11.61 -8.61
C TYR A 4 10.70 -10.34 -9.13
N LEU A 5 10.06 -9.59 -8.22
CA LEU A 5 9.37 -8.35 -8.56
C LEU A 5 10.32 -7.16 -8.66
N LEU A 6 11.47 -7.23 -7.99
CA LEU A 6 12.55 -6.26 -8.14
C LEU A 6 13.45 -6.54 -9.35
N GLY A 7 13.09 -7.51 -10.20
CA GLY A 7 13.83 -7.88 -11.40
C GLY A 7 15.24 -8.40 -11.12
N ARG A 8 15.49 -8.94 -9.92
CA ARG A 8 16.81 -9.46 -9.54
C ARG A 8 17.01 -10.84 -10.18
N PRO A 9 18.25 -11.15 -10.63
CA PRO A 9 18.54 -12.41 -11.32
C PRO A 9 18.36 -13.65 -10.44
N ASP A 10 18.44 -13.52 -9.11
CA ASP A 10 18.36 -14.62 -8.15
C ASP A 10 16.92 -14.92 -7.67
N ALA A 11 15.94 -14.49 -8.44
CA ALA A 11 14.56 -14.54 -8.04
C ALA A 11 13.97 -15.98 -8.01
N ALA A 12 13.62 -16.44 -6.81
CA ALA A 12 13.09 -17.79 -6.60
C ALA A 12 11.72 -18.04 -7.28
N PRO A 13 11.44 -19.27 -7.78
CA PRO A 13 10.20 -19.66 -8.48
C PRO A 13 8.90 -19.40 -7.71
N GLN A 14 8.96 -19.34 -6.38
CA GLN A 14 7.81 -19.00 -5.52
C GLN A 14 7.25 -17.60 -5.82
N GLY A 15 8.06 -16.69 -6.37
CA GLY A 15 7.60 -15.36 -6.79
C GLY A 15 6.56 -15.41 -7.93
N GLN A 16 6.69 -16.39 -8.84
CA GLN A 16 5.75 -16.57 -9.94
C GLN A 16 4.40 -17.14 -9.47
N GLU A 17 4.39 -18.03 -8.48
CA GLU A 17 3.14 -18.60 -7.95
C GLU A 17 2.28 -17.55 -7.25
N ILE A 18 2.92 -16.59 -6.57
CA ILE A 18 2.24 -15.49 -5.90
C ILE A 18 1.63 -14.51 -6.92
N LEU A 19 2.35 -14.20 -8.01
CA LEU A 19 1.80 -13.43 -9.13
C LEU A 19 0.59 -14.12 -9.77
N ASN A 20 0.59 -15.45 -9.87
CA ASN A 20 -0.55 -16.19 -10.42
C ASN A 20 -1.81 -16.12 -9.52
N ARG A 21 -1.69 -15.63 -8.27
CA ARG A 21 -2.82 -15.40 -7.36
C ARG A 21 -3.29 -13.93 -7.36
N ALA A 22 -2.76 -13.08 -8.25
CA ALA A 22 -3.23 -11.70 -8.40
C ALA A 22 -4.72 -11.67 -8.71
N LEU A 23 -5.45 -10.77 -8.04
CA LEU A 23 -6.85 -10.49 -8.33
C LEU A 23 -6.95 -9.07 -8.92
N PRO A 24 -7.80 -8.86 -9.95
CA PRO A 24 -8.02 -7.53 -10.47
C PRO A 24 -8.71 -6.64 -9.42
N LEU A 25 -8.17 -5.44 -9.17
CA LEU A 25 -8.82 -4.44 -8.30
C LEU A 25 -9.80 -3.54 -9.06
N ALA A 26 -9.47 -3.25 -10.32
CA ALA A 26 -10.25 -2.41 -11.22
C ALA A 26 -9.93 -2.81 -12.69
N PRO A 27 -10.72 -2.36 -13.69
CA PRO A 27 -10.39 -2.61 -15.08
C PRO A 27 -8.99 -2.07 -15.43
N GLY A 28 -8.06 -2.97 -15.75
CA GLY A 28 -6.67 -2.64 -16.05
C GLY A 28 -5.71 -2.67 -14.86
N GLN A 29 -6.18 -2.71 -13.61
CA GLN A 29 -5.33 -2.79 -12.41
C GLN A 29 -5.38 -4.17 -11.77
N GLU A 30 -4.22 -4.75 -11.53
CA GLU A 30 -4.08 -6.00 -10.78
C GLU A 30 -3.48 -5.72 -9.40
N THR A 31 -3.93 -6.48 -8.40
CA THR A 31 -3.25 -6.50 -7.10
C THR A 31 -2.92 -7.91 -6.69
N VAL A 32 -1.67 -8.02 -6.30
CA VAL A 32 -1.08 -9.24 -5.79
C VAL A 32 -1.00 -9.06 -4.27
N SER A 33 -1.78 -9.83 -3.52
CA SER A 33 -1.48 -10.02 -2.09
C SER A 33 -0.21 -10.86 -2.02
N PHE A 34 0.86 -10.25 -1.55
CA PHE A 34 2.20 -10.76 -1.76
C PHE A 34 2.80 -11.40 -0.52
N PHE A 35 2.49 -10.86 0.67
CA PHE A 35 3.11 -11.33 1.90
C PHE A 35 2.22 -11.05 3.11
N ILE A 36 1.96 -12.08 3.90
CA ILE A 36 1.32 -11.95 5.21
C ILE A 36 2.41 -12.13 6.25
N PHE A 37 2.58 -11.15 7.14
CA PHE A 37 3.43 -11.29 8.32
C PHE A 37 2.59 -11.33 9.57
N LYS A 38 3.02 -12.15 10.53
CA LYS A 38 2.39 -12.27 11.84
C LYS A 38 3.46 -12.58 12.87
N ASN A 39 3.54 -11.76 13.91
CA ASN A 39 4.24 -12.08 15.14
C ASN A 39 3.26 -11.90 16.33
N GLU A 40 3.75 -11.98 17.56
CA GLU A 40 2.92 -11.87 18.78
C GLU A 40 2.27 -10.49 18.97
N GLU A 41 2.86 -9.43 18.39
CA GLU A 41 2.47 -8.03 18.65
C GLU A 41 1.81 -7.35 17.44
N LEU A 42 2.11 -7.81 16.23
CA LEU A 42 1.63 -7.24 14.98
C LEU A 42 1.39 -8.31 13.91
N SER A 43 0.35 -8.09 13.11
CA SER A 43 0.12 -8.82 11.87
C SER A 43 -0.07 -7.84 10.72
N GLY A 44 0.10 -8.28 9.49
CA GLY A 44 -0.08 -7.39 8.36
C GLY A 44 0.07 -8.07 7.02
N GLU A 45 -0.24 -7.29 6.00
CA GLU A 45 -0.33 -7.73 4.61
C GLU A 45 0.38 -6.71 3.72
N LEU A 46 1.19 -7.19 2.77
CA LEU A 46 1.78 -6.37 1.72
C LEU A 46 1.06 -6.69 0.41
N PHE A 47 0.53 -5.64 -0.21
CA PHE A 47 -0.08 -5.65 -1.52
C PHE A 47 0.83 -4.93 -2.50
N ILE A 48 0.95 -5.50 -3.69
CA ILE A 48 1.68 -4.90 -4.81
C ILE A 48 0.66 -4.62 -5.90
N VAL A 49 0.66 -3.37 -6.37
CA VAL A 49 -0.33 -2.88 -7.31
C VAL A 49 0.37 -2.55 -8.60
N ASP A 50 -0.11 -3.16 -9.67
CA ASP A 50 0.42 -3.00 -11.01
C ASP A 50 -0.69 -2.52 -11.96
N GLU A 51 -0.29 -1.68 -12.91
CA GLU A 51 -1.19 -0.96 -13.80
C GLU A 51 -1.56 -1.76 -15.05
N LYS A 52 -1.04 -3.00 -15.21
CA LYS A 52 -1.35 -3.83 -16.38
C LYS A 52 -1.52 -5.30 -16.06
N ALA A 53 -2.76 -5.74 -16.20
CA ALA A 53 -3.08 -7.14 -16.35
C ALA A 53 -2.31 -7.80 -17.50
N GLY A 54 -1.40 -8.72 -17.17
CA GLY A 54 -0.84 -9.69 -18.12
C GLY A 54 0.07 -9.17 -19.23
N LYS A 55 0.65 -7.96 -19.17
CA LYS A 55 1.69 -7.53 -20.13
C LYS A 55 3.07 -7.50 -19.49
N LYS A 56 3.97 -8.38 -19.94
CA LYS A 56 5.42 -8.20 -19.83
C LYS A 56 5.80 -6.89 -20.52
N ALA A 57 5.77 -5.79 -19.79
CA ALA A 57 6.33 -4.53 -20.24
C ALA A 57 7.53 -4.22 -19.35
N ASP A 58 8.58 -3.69 -19.95
CA ASP A 58 9.84 -3.21 -19.38
C ASP A 58 9.65 -2.13 -18.29
N GLN A 59 8.91 -2.43 -17.23
CA GLN A 59 8.68 -1.51 -16.11
C GLN A 59 9.46 -2.00 -14.90
N SER A 60 10.41 -1.17 -14.48
CA SER A 60 11.40 -1.51 -13.47
C SER A 60 10.86 -1.49 -12.03
N LEU A 61 9.64 -0.98 -11.77
CA LEU A 61 9.05 -0.90 -10.43
C LEU A 61 7.50 -0.92 -10.48
N PRO A 62 6.82 -1.48 -9.44
CA PRO A 62 5.36 -1.49 -9.34
C PRO A 62 4.78 -0.09 -9.15
N GLN A 63 3.52 0.11 -9.57
CA GLN A 63 2.83 1.40 -9.45
C GLN A 63 2.70 1.85 -7.99
N ALA A 64 2.34 0.91 -7.10
CA ALA A 64 2.25 1.18 -5.68
C ALA A 64 2.53 -0.06 -4.83
N LEU A 65 2.98 0.20 -3.60
CA LEU A 65 3.06 -0.80 -2.53
C LEU A 65 2.09 -0.38 -1.44
N VAL A 66 1.25 -1.30 -0.98
CA VAL A 66 0.35 -1.05 0.15
C VAL A 66 0.68 -2.00 1.27
N VAL A 67 1.02 -1.47 2.44
CA VAL A 67 1.22 -2.25 3.65
C VAL A 67 0.05 -2.00 4.57
N ARG A 68 -0.67 -3.06 4.92
CA ARG A 68 -1.64 -3.09 5.99
C ARG A 68 -0.94 -3.63 7.23
N VAL A 69 -0.99 -2.91 8.34
CA VAL A 69 -0.48 -3.34 9.64
C VAL A 69 -1.62 -3.31 10.63
N TYR A 70 -1.80 -4.39 11.37
CA TYR A 70 -2.72 -4.50 12.47
C TYR A 70 -1.94 -4.74 13.76
N SER A 71 -2.24 -3.98 14.80
CA SER A 71 -1.76 -4.23 16.16
C SER A 71 -2.89 -4.01 17.16
N PRO A 72 -2.88 -4.67 18.34
CA PRO A 72 -3.88 -4.44 19.37
C PRO A 72 -3.92 -2.99 19.88
N VAL A 73 -2.79 -2.27 19.81
CA VAL A 73 -2.63 -0.93 20.37
C VAL A 73 -3.02 0.16 19.37
N LEU A 74 -2.51 0.07 18.14
CA LEU A 74 -2.73 1.08 17.11
C LEU A 74 -3.86 0.71 16.14
N GLN A 75 -4.51 -0.42 16.38
CA GLN A 75 -5.48 -1.03 15.48
C GLN A 75 -4.89 -1.18 14.08
N GLU A 76 -5.67 -0.82 13.06
CA GLU A 76 -5.29 -0.93 11.67
C GLU A 76 -4.64 0.36 11.16
N ILE A 77 -3.48 0.19 10.52
CA ILE A 77 -2.71 1.22 9.85
C ILE A 77 -2.50 0.77 8.41
N TRP A 78 -2.81 1.64 7.47
CA TRP A 78 -2.53 1.44 6.05
C TRP A 78 -1.42 2.38 5.63
N VAL A 79 -0.41 1.86 4.93
CA VAL A 79 0.69 2.63 4.36
C VAL A 79 0.69 2.40 2.87
N TYR A 80 0.35 3.44 2.13
CA TYR A 80 0.35 3.46 0.68
C TYR A 80 1.59 4.20 0.18
N LEU A 81 2.48 3.48 -0.52
CA LEU A 81 3.71 4.01 -1.07
C LEU A 81 3.63 4.06 -2.59
N THR A 82 3.96 5.22 -3.14
CA THR A 82 4.09 5.42 -4.59
C THR A 82 5.45 6.01 -4.93
N GLN A 83 5.91 5.75 -6.14
CA GLN A 83 7.09 6.39 -6.67
C GLN A 83 6.75 7.74 -7.30
N SER A 84 7.57 8.74 -7.01
CA SER A 84 7.56 10.06 -7.60
C SER A 84 8.95 10.39 -8.16
N PRO A 85 9.10 11.43 -9.00
CA PRO A 85 10.41 11.83 -9.52
C PRO A 85 11.44 12.18 -8.44
N SER A 86 11.01 12.56 -7.24
CA SER A 86 11.86 12.93 -6.10
C SER A 86 12.07 11.80 -5.09
N GLY A 87 11.57 10.59 -5.36
CA GLY A 87 11.66 9.44 -4.46
C GLY A 87 10.29 8.84 -4.15
N LEU A 88 10.17 8.18 -3.01
CA LEU A 88 8.93 7.59 -2.53
C LEU A 88 8.06 8.65 -1.84
N THR A 89 6.76 8.61 -2.14
CA THR A 89 5.73 9.34 -1.40
C THR A 89 4.92 8.35 -0.58
N ALA A 90 4.58 8.69 0.66
CA ALA A 90 3.76 7.85 1.54
C ALA A 90 2.44 8.53 1.90
N ARG A 91 1.36 7.77 1.87
CA ARG A 91 0.08 8.10 2.51
C ARG A 91 -0.16 7.08 3.61
N VAL A 92 -0.24 7.54 4.85
CA VAL A 92 -0.51 6.71 6.02
C VAL A 92 -1.91 7.00 6.50
N THR A 93 -2.76 5.97 6.51
CA THR A 93 -4.12 6.06 7.01
C THR A 93 -4.22 5.28 8.30
N VAL A 94 -4.68 5.94 9.36
CA VAL A 94 -4.92 5.32 10.68
C VAL A 94 -6.41 5.21 10.95
N ALA A 95 -6.82 4.25 11.78
CA ALA A 95 -8.22 4.03 12.11
C ALA A 95 -8.89 5.21 12.83
N GLU A 96 -8.14 5.97 13.64
CA GLU A 96 -8.67 7.04 14.50
C GLU A 96 -7.74 8.26 14.54
N GLU A 97 -8.31 9.46 14.69
CA GLU A 97 -7.57 10.73 14.72
C GLU A 97 -6.50 10.79 15.82
N ARG A 98 -6.76 10.16 16.98
CA ARG A 98 -5.81 10.09 18.10
C ARG A 98 -4.47 9.46 17.73
N PHE A 99 -4.42 8.67 16.65
CA PHE A 99 -3.18 8.02 16.19
C PHE A 99 -2.41 8.85 15.16
N ILE A 100 -2.97 9.97 14.65
CA ILE A 100 -2.29 10.82 13.67
C ILE A 100 -0.98 11.35 14.24
N GLN A 101 -1.01 11.99 15.41
CA GLN A 101 0.18 12.59 16.01
C GLN A 101 1.25 11.54 16.36
N PRO A 102 0.93 10.43 17.06
CA PRO A 102 1.90 9.36 17.31
C PRO A 102 2.56 8.83 16.03
N VAL A 103 1.79 8.64 14.95
CA VAL A 103 2.34 8.20 13.66
C VAL A 103 3.24 9.27 13.06
N GLN A 104 2.82 10.55 13.09
CA GLN A 104 3.63 11.66 12.59
C GLN A 104 4.99 11.77 13.27
N GLU A 105 5.05 11.55 14.59
CA GLU A 105 6.30 11.54 15.36
C GLU A 105 7.27 10.44 14.90
N THR A 106 6.75 9.33 14.39
CA THR A 106 7.55 8.20 13.88
C THR A 106 8.01 8.34 12.42
N ILE A 107 7.48 9.29 11.65
CA ILE A 107 7.82 9.46 10.22
C ILE A 107 9.32 9.66 10.02
N ASN A 108 9.98 10.40 10.90
CA ASN A 108 11.42 10.63 10.79
C ASN A 108 12.22 9.33 10.99
N ALA A 109 11.76 8.43 11.85
CA ALA A 109 12.37 7.11 12.00
C ALA A 109 12.14 6.24 10.75
N LEU A 110 10.93 6.30 10.18
CA LEU A 110 10.62 5.62 8.91
C LEU A 110 11.51 6.12 7.77
N ARG A 111 11.64 7.43 7.61
CA ARG A 111 12.51 8.07 6.60
C ARG A 111 13.95 7.57 6.75
N LYS A 112 14.52 7.58 7.96
CA LYS A 112 15.88 7.07 8.22
C LYS A 112 16.03 5.60 7.83
N ARG A 113 15.06 4.74 8.18
CA ARG A 113 15.09 3.32 7.84
C ARG A 113 15.03 3.08 6.33
N LEU A 114 14.15 3.79 5.63
CA LEU A 114 14.06 3.69 4.16
C LEU A 114 15.33 4.21 3.48
N SER A 115 15.91 5.31 3.97
CA SER A 115 17.18 5.82 3.45
C SER A 115 18.36 4.88 3.67
N ALA A 116 18.40 4.17 4.79
CA ALA A 116 19.40 3.12 5.01
C ALA A 116 19.28 1.95 4.01
N LEU A 117 18.09 1.73 3.45
CA LEU A 117 17.84 0.74 2.40
C LEU A 117 18.03 1.31 0.98
N GLY A 118 18.47 2.57 0.85
CA GLY A 118 18.69 3.24 -0.44
C GLY A 118 17.47 3.96 -1.02
N TYR A 119 16.36 4.05 -0.28
CA TYR A 119 15.16 4.75 -0.72
C TYR A 119 15.03 6.14 -0.09
N GLN A 120 14.70 7.15 -0.90
CA GLN A 120 14.40 8.49 -0.40
C GLN A 120 12.90 8.63 -0.17
N LEU A 121 12.48 8.89 1.07
CA LEU A 121 11.09 9.18 1.40
C LEU A 121 10.86 10.69 1.44
N GLY A 122 10.14 11.20 0.44
CA GLY A 122 9.77 12.60 0.29
C GLY A 122 8.59 12.97 1.19
N GLU A 123 7.47 13.30 0.55
CA GLU A 123 6.25 13.73 1.23
C GLU A 123 5.54 12.56 1.90
N VAL A 124 5.06 12.81 3.12
CA VAL A 124 4.28 11.85 3.89
C VAL A 124 3.02 12.52 4.37
N TYR A 125 1.89 11.99 3.93
CA TYR A 125 0.56 12.45 4.33
C TYR A 125 0.01 11.47 5.36
N VAL A 126 -0.46 11.97 6.51
CA VAL A 126 -1.11 11.15 7.53
C VAL A 126 -2.55 11.61 7.68
N SER A 127 -3.49 10.69 7.59
CA SER A 127 -4.93 10.94 7.73
C SER A 127 -5.59 9.88 8.60
N ALA A 128 -6.69 10.23 9.27
CA ALA A 128 -7.54 9.26 9.94
C ALA A 128 -8.76 8.95 9.07
N GLN A 129 -8.94 7.66 8.77
CA GLN A 129 -10.11 7.15 8.04
C GLN A 129 -10.20 5.64 8.27
N GLN A 130 -11.40 5.12 8.47
CA GLN A 130 -11.62 3.67 8.38
C GLN A 130 -11.54 3.24 6.92
N VAL A 131 -10.68 2.27 6.63
CA VAL A 131 -10.45 1.76 5.28
C VAL A 131 -11.01 0.34 5.24
N GLY A 132 -12.10 0.13 4.51
CA GLY A 132 -12.74 -1.18 4.40
C GLY A 132 -12.03 -2.11 3.43
N SER A 133 -11.28 -1.55 2.48
CA SER A 133 -10.59 -2.31 1.44
C SER A 133 -9.38 -1.56 0.88
N VAL A 134 -8.39 -2.30 0.37
CA VAL A 134 -7.23 -1.72 -0.32
C VAL A 134 -7.66 -0.80 -1.48
N CYS A 135 -8.79 -1.11 -2.14
CA CYS A 135 -9.37 -0.33 -3.23
C CYS A 135 -9.66 1.14 -2.88
N GLU A 136 -10.00 1.42 -1.62
CA GLU A 136 -10.33 2.77 -1.16
C GLU A 136 -9.11 3.69 -1.11
N LEU A 137 -7.91 3.13 -1.01
CA LEU A 137 -6.65 3.89 -0.93
C LEU A 137 -6.21 4.46 -2.29
N PHE A 138 -6.64 3.84 -3.39
CA PHE A 138 -6.30 4.28 -4.75
C PHE A 138 -7.19 5.41 -5.26
N ARG A 139 -8.34 5.65 -4.64
CA ARG A 139 -9.17 6.80 -5.02
C ARG A 139 -8.51 8.07 -4.50
N PRO A 140 -8.36 9.13 -5.32
CA PRO A 140 -8.09 10.44 -4.77
C PRO A 140 -9.20 10.77 -3.75
N PRO A 141 -8.90 11.49 -2.66
CA PRO A 141 -9.91 11.92 -1.70
C PRO A 141 -10.88 12.89 -2.40
N GLY A 142 -11.83 12.34 -3.13
CA GLY A 142 -12.98 13.05 -3.67
C GLY A 142 -14.01 13.20 -2.55
N PRO A 143 -14.79 14.29 -2.54
CA PRO A 143 -15.82 14.48 -1.54
C PRO A 143 -16.78 13.28 -1.58
N MET A 144 -16.97 12.61 -0.44
CA MET A 144 -18.03 11.61 -0.25
C MET A 144 -19.39 12.29 -0.40
N SER A 145 -19.82 12.44 -1.66
CA SER A 145 -21.15 12.94 -2.00
C SER A 145 -22.07 11.74 -2.07
N TYR A 146 -22.46 11.21 -0.91
CA TYR A 146 -23.66 10.39 -0.85
C TYR A 146 -24.85 11.30 -1.17
N ARG A 147 -25.29 11.31 -2.43
CA ARG A 147 -26.60 11.85 -2.81
C ARG A 147 -27.59 10.68 -2.68
N PRO A 148 -28.49 10.69 -1.68
CA PRO A 148 -29.58 9.73 -1.70
C PRO A 148 -30.36 9.90 -3.00
N LEU A 149 -30.65 8.78 -3.67
CA LEU A 149 -31.62 8.75 -4.75
C LEU A 149 -32.97 9.16 -4.15
N ASN A 150 -33.42 10.38 -4.44
CA ASN A 150 -34.80 10.76 -4.24
C ASN A 150 -35.65 9.89 -5.18
N ILE A 151 -36.10 8.74 -4.68
CA ILE A 151 -37.25 8.05 -5.22
C ILE A 151 -38.49 8.64 -4.56
N THR A 152 -39.03 9.70 -5.16
CA THR A 152 -40.47 9.99 -5.01
C THR A 152 -41.21 8.91 -5.80
N VAL A 153 -41.90 8.04 -5.07
CA VAL A 153 -43.01 7.22 -5.59
C VAL A 153 -44.27 8.07 -5.58
#